data_AF-A0AA39WVL2-F1
#
_entry.id   AF-A0AA39WVL2-F1
#
_cell.length_a   1.000
_cell.length_b   1.000
_cell.length_c   1.000
_cell.angle_alpha   90.00
_cell.angle_beta   90.00
_cell.angle_gamma   90.00
#
_symmetry.space_group_name_H-M   'P 1'
#
loop_
_entity.id
_entity.type
_entity.pdbx_description
1 polymer ?
#
loop_
_entity_poly.entity_id
_entity_poly.type
_entity_poly.pdbx_seq_one_letter_code
_entity_poly.pdbx_strand_id
1 'polypeptide(L)'
;MTTIVDGAVYRITNIRVPGSSLELAGGNPDNGTVAQIWNTNKSSQGYYNQIWVVRKLAGATPGQPDPYYFCNLRSGTCLDLRGGSSDNCTKLQGFGWDSNNTAASNINRLFWLNPKGDNVFTIINVKSGTAVDLRKGDSSNGTDVIGYCAQECNKNQLWVFQRLSLSSGEINAALSGLPLTQDTGVSHIMDKQYLCLPRGVINTIYAGTGLATTAWRQEIFDCDDFAFSMKAAVASSANKWPVRANGFALLAGFIVATKPNSCHAFNWFYLHGEDEADGKGRLEFFEPQRGRWDVNGFGYTDGHLVIY
;
A
#
# COMPACT_ATOMS: atom_id res chain seq x y z
N MET A 1 11.07 15.67 -9.76
CA MET A 1 9.60 15.60 -9.54
C MET A 1 9.17 14.16 -9.73
N THR A 2 8.69 13.52 -8.66
CA THR A 2 8.13 12.17 -8.73
C THR A 2 6.79 12.19 -9.44
N THR A 3 6.58 11.27 -10.38
CA THR A 3 5.30 11.06 -11.06
C THR A 3 4.50 9.99 -10.32
N ILE A 4 3.19 10.21 -10.18
CA ILE A 4 2.28 9.17 -9.68
C ILE A 4 2.16 8.07 -10.74
N VAL A 5 2.62 6.87 -10.37
CA VAL A 5 2.47 5.65 -11.16
C VAL A 5 1.01 5.21 -11.14
N ASP A 6 0.42 5.06 -12.32
CA ASP A 6 -0.96 4.59 -12.49
C ASP A 6 -1.14 3.17 -11.96
N GLY A 7 -2.22 2.94 -11.23
CA GLY A 7 -2.54 1.66 -10.58
C GLY A 7 -1.74 1.39 -9.31
N ALA A 8 -0.71 2.18 -8.99
CA ALA A 8 0.09 1.98 -7.80
C ALA A 8 -0.68 2.26 -6.51
N VAL A 9 -0.22 1.63 -5.42
CA VAL A 9 -0.79 1.73 -4.09
C VAL A 9 0.00 2.74 -3.26
N TYR A 10 -0.70 3.65 -2.57
CA TYR A 10 -0.10 4.74 -1.82
C TYR A 10 -0.66 4.88 -0.41
N ARG A 11 0.17 5.37 0.50
CA ARG A 11 -0.29 6.10 1.68
C ARG A 11 -0.23 7.59 1.36
N ILE A 12 -1.23 8.32 1.83
CA ILE A 12 -1.35 9.77 1.64
C ILE A 12 -1.36 10.41 3.02
N THR A 13 -0.41 11.29 3.32
CA THR A 13 -0.31 11.97 4.63
C THR A 13 -0.31 13.48 4.45
N ASN A 14 -0.77 14.23 5.45
CA ASN A 14 -0.78 15.69 5.38
C ASN A 14 0.55 16.27 5.88
N ILE A 15 1.13 17.26 5.19
CA ILE A 15 2.42 17.84 5.61
C ILE A 15 2.31 18.65 6.91
N ARG A 16 1.13 19.19 7.24
CA ARG A 16 0.89 19.96 8.48
C ARG A 16 0.95 19.06 9.71
N VAL A 17 0.55 17.80 9.56
CA VAL A 17 0.47 16.81 10.63
C VAL A 17 1.18 15.53 10.18
N PRO A 18 2.52 15.54 10.14
CA PRO A 18 3.31 14.35 9.77
C PRO A 18 2.93 13.16 10.66
N GLY A 19 2.84 11.97 10.06
CA GLY A 19 2.42 10.76 10.78
C GLY A 19 0.91 10.59 10.92
N SER A 20 0.10 11.45 10.30
CA SER A 20 -1.35 11.23 10.11
C SER A 20 -1.68 10.98 8.64
N SER A 21 -2.37 9.88 8.37
CA SER A 21 -2.79 9.44 7.04
C SER A 21 -4.22 9.90 6.74
N LEU A 22 -4.50 10.17 5.46
CA LEU A 22 -5.85 10.21 4.92
C LEU A 22 -6.50 8.82 5.05
N GLU A 23 -7.60 8.76 5.78
CA GLU A 23 -8.36 7.56 6.10
C GLU A 23 -9.82 7.70 5.65
N LEU A 24 -10.46 6.61 5.27
CA LEU A 24 -11.92 6.50 5.38
C LEU A 24 -12.26 5.90 6.74
N ALA A 25 -13.09 6.58 7.52
CA ALA A 25 -13.37 6.22 8.91
C ALA A 25 -13.67 4.72 9.10
N GLY A 26 -12.75 4.01 9.75
CA GLY A 26 -12.87 2.57 10.01
C GLY A 26 -12.80 1.67 8.76
N GLY A 27 -12.60 2.26 7.58
CA GLY A 27 -12.71 1.62 6.27
C GLY A 27 -14.12 1.05 5.99
N ASN A 28 -15.16 1.72 6.50
CA ASN A 28 -16.55 1.34 6.23
C ASN A 28 -16.83 1.38 4.70
N PRO A 29 -17.38 0.30 4.09
CA PRO A 29 -17.75 0.27 2.67
C PRO A 29 -18.99 1.10 2.28
N ASP A 30 -19.72 1.65 3.23
CA ASP A 30 -20.94 2.40 2.96
C ASP A 30 -20.65 3.73 2.26
N ASN A 31 -21.50 4.08 1.30
CA ASN A 31 -21.47 5.40 0.65
C ASN A 31 -21.68 6.50 1.70
N GLY A 32 -20.83 7.52 1.65
CA GLY A 32 -20.86 8.62 2.61
C GLY A 32 -19.97 8.42 3.84
N THR A 33 -19.20 7.33 3.91
CA THR A 33 -18.17 7.13 4.94
C THR A 33 -17.23 8.33 4.97
N VAL A 34 -17.03 8.94 6.13
CA VAL A 34 -16.28 10.19 6.26
C VAL A 34 -14.79 9.97 5.90
N ALA A 35 -14.25 10.87 5.07
CA ALA A 35 -12.81 10.99 4.92
C ALA A 35 -12.25 11.89 6.04
N GLN A 36 -11.24 11.38 6.72
CA GLN A 36 -10.65 12.01 7.90
C GLN A 36 -9.13 11.79 7.91
N ILE A 37 -8.43 12.43 8.83
CA ILE A 37 -7.07 12.02 9.17
C ILE A 37 -7.08 11.11 10.40
N TRP A 38 -6.10 10.20 10.45
CA TRP A 38 -5.83 9.38 11.61
C TRP A 38 -4.34 9.04 11.66
N ASN A 39 -3.79 8.87 12.86
CA ASN A 39 -2.42 8.42 13.07
C ASN A 39 -2.10 7.21 12.20
N THR A 40 -0.96 7.23 11.52
CA THR A 40 -0.57 6.19 10.58
C THR A 40 -0.47 4.83 11.28
N ASN A 41 -1.26 3.87 10.81
CA ASN A 41 -1.27 2.51 11.32
C ASN A 41 -0.34 1.64 10.47
N LYS A 42 0.60 0.94 11.10
CA LYS A 42 1.60 0.07 10.42
C LYS A 42 1.68 -1.34 11.03
N SER A 43 0.69 -1.72 11.84
CA SER A 43 0.79 -2.92 12.69
C SER A 43 -0.51 -3.67 12.92
N SER A 44 -1.59 -3.34 12.21
CA SER A 44 -2.86 -4.04 12.38
C SER A 44 -3.70 -3.98 11.11
N GLN A 45 -4.85 -4.67 11.11
CA GLN A 45 -5.82 -4.59 10.02
C GLN A 45 -6.31 -3.17 9.70
N GLY A 46 -6.23 -2.23 10.66
CA GLY A 46 -6.56 -0.82 10.45
C GLY A 46 -5.64 -0.13 9.44
N TYR A 47 -4.49 -0.74 9.12
CA TYR A 47 -3.61 -0.33 8.03
C TYR A 47 -4.40 -0.07 6.75
N TYR A 48 -5.24 -1.00 6.29
CA TYR A 48 -5.92 -0.89 4.99
C TYR A 48 -6.95 0.24 4.88
N ASN A 49 -7.38 0.83 6.00
CA ASN A 49 -8.27 2.00 6.00
C ASN A 49 -7.57 3.26 5.47
N GLN A 50 -6.23 3.27 5.45
CA GLN A 50 -5.39 4.44 5.16
C GLN A 50 -4.62 4.32 3.84
N ILE A 51 -4.91 3.27 3.07
CA ILE A 51 -4.15 2.91 1.87
C ILE A 51 -5.07 3.00 0.66
N TRP A 52 -4.53 3.53 -0.42
CA TRP A 52 -5.29 3.92 -1.60
C TRP A 52 -4.64 3.36 -2.86
N VAL A 53 -5.41 2.64 -3.69
CA VAL A 53 -5.03 2.41 -5.08
C VAL A 53 -5.31 3.71 -5.84
N VAL A 54 -4.30 4.26 -6.51
CA VAL A 54 -4.42 5.52 -7.26
C VAL A 54 -4.36 5.20 -8.73
N ARG A 55 -5.43 5.56 -9.46
CA ARG A 55 -5.60 5.21 -10.87
C ARG A 55 -5.87 6.46 -11.69
N LYS A 56 -5.35 6.46 -12.91
CA LYS A 56 -5.50 7.54 -13.89
C LYS A 56 -6.69 7.22 -14.80
N LEU A 57 -7.56 8.20 -15.07
CA LEU A 57 -8.67 8.04 -16.01
C LEU A 57 -8.37 8.79 -17.31
N ALA A 58 -7.73 8.10 -18.25
CA ALA A 58 -7.30 8.67 -19.52
C ALA A 58 -8.47 9.26 -20.33
N GLY A 59 -8.27 10.45 -20.89
CA GLY A 59 -9.25 11.12 -21.75
C GLY A 59 -10.50 11.65 -21.04
N ALA A 60 -10.54 11.61 -19.70
CA ALA A 60 -11.70 12.07 -18.94
C ALA A 60 -11.98 13.58 -19.07
N THR A 61 -10.94 14.38 -19.33
CA THR A 61 -11.00 15.84 -19.42
C THR A 61 -10.30 16.31 -20.70
N PRO A 62 -11.00 16.40 -21.84
CA PRO A 62 -10.42 16.82 -23.11
C PRO A 62 -9.69 18.17 -22.99
N GLY A 63 -8.45 18.23 -23.49
CA GLY A 63 -7.62 19.45 -23.43
C GLY A 63 -7.00 19.74 -22.06
N GLN A 64 -7.15 18.84 -21.08
CA GLN A 64 -6.53 18.94 -19.76
C GLN A 64 -5.75 17.66 -19.42
N PRO A 65 -4.83 17.70 -18.43
CA PRO A 65 -4.17 16.49 -17.95
C PRO A 65 -5.19 15.48 -17.45
N ASP A 66 -4.94 14.18 -17.69
CA ASP A 66 -5.88 13.17 -17.20
C ASP A 66 -5.92 13.19 -15.66
N PRO A 67 -7.13 13.14 -15.07
CA PRO A 67 -7.28 13.13 -13.63
C PRO A 67 -7.04 11.74 -13.05
N TYR A 68 -6.92 11.71 -11.73
CA TYR A 68 -6.77 10.52 -10.91
C TYR A 68 -8.00 10.28 -10.05
N TYR A 69 -8.19 9.04 -9.64
CA TYR A 69 -9.12 8.64 -8.59
C TYR A 69 -8.43 7.70 -7.60
N PHE A 70 -8.91 7.69 -6.37
CA PHE A 70 -8.27 7.07 -5.21
C PHE A 70 -9.27 6.11 -4.60
N CYS A 71 -9.03 4.80 -4.69
CA CYS A 71 -9.92 3.81 -4.10
C CYS A 71 -9.27 3.17 -2.88
N ASN A 72 -9.96 3.25 -1.76
CA ASN A 72 -9.47 2.79 -0.48
C ASN A 72 -9.45 1.26 -0.44
N LEU A 73 -8.35 0.69 0.08
CA LEU A 73 -8.16 -0.76 0.05
C LEU A 73 -9.23 -1.52 0.83
N ARG A 74 -9.59 -1.05 2.02
CA ARG A 74 -10.57 -1.74 2.89
C ARG A 74 -12.01 -1.55 2.43
N SER A 75 -12.44 -0.31 2.20
CA SER A 75 -13.84 -0.03 1.85
C SER A 75 -14.18 -0.42 0.41
N GLY A 76 -13.19 -0.42 -0.50
CA GLY A 76 -13.41 -0.58 -1.93
C GLY A 76 -14.10 0.63 -2.60
N THR A 77 -14.50 1.63 -1.82
CA THR A 77 -15.05 2.89 -2.30
C THR A 77 -13.92 3.86 -2.67
N CYS A 78 -14.25 4.87 -3.45
CA CYS A 78 -13.29 5.87 -3.89
C CYS A 78 -13.55 7.23 -3.24
N LEU A 79 -12.49 8.03 -3.08
CA LEU A 79 -12.57 9.38 -2.54
C LEU A 79 -13.53 10.21 -3.40
N ASP A 80 -14.51 10.84 -2.77
CA ASP A 80 -15.59 11.58 -3.40
C ASP A 80 -15.75 12.92 -2.69
N LEU A 81 -15.81 14.01 -3.45
CA LEU A 81 -16.28 15.28 -2.92
C LEU A 81 -17.81 15.29 -2.97
N ARG A 82 -18.46 15.39 -1.80
CA ARG A 82 -19.91 15.20 -1.70
C ARG A 82 -20.68 16.11 -2.65
N GLY A 83 -21.35 15.50 -3.63
CA GLY A 83 -22.10 16.21 -4.69
C GLY A 83 -21.23 17.00 -5.67
N GLY A 84 -19.92 17.06 -5.43
CA GLY A 84 -18.93 17.89 -6.10
C GLY A 84 -19.25 19.37 -5.98
N SER A 85 -19.74 19.79 -4.81
CA SER A 85 -19.99 21.21 -4.52
C SER A 85 -18.67 21.99 -4.46
N SER A 86 -18.70 23.24 -4.91
CA SER A 86 -17.60 24.20 -4.77
C SER A 86 -17.66 25.01 -3.47
N ASP A 87 -18.64 24.74 -2.60
CA ASP A 87 -18.74 25.39 -1.30
C ASP A 87 -17.57 24.98 -0.39
N ASN A 88 -17.03 25.96 0.34
CA ASN A 88 -16.03 25.70 1.35
C ASN A 88 -16.58 24.77 2.45
N CYS A 89 -15.73 23.88 2.93
CA CYS A 89 -16.07 22.84 3.92
C CYS A 89 -17.02 21.75 3.40
N THR A 90 -17.12 21.57 2.07
CA THR A 90 -17.81 20.39 1.50
C THR A 90 -17.10 19.12 1.98
N LYS A 91 -17.84 18.13 2.46
CA LYS A 91 -17.23 16.90 3.00
C LYS A 91 -16.59 16.06 1.89
N LEU A 92 -15.39 15.53 2.15
CA LEU A 92 -14.90 14.36 1.42
C LEU A 92 -15.46 13.09 2.08
N GLN A 93 -15.74 12.09 1.26
CA GLN A 93 -16.31 10.83 1.69
C GLN A 93 -15.83 9.66 0.82
N GLY A 94 -16.03 8.44 1.28
CA GLY A 94 -15.98 7.24 0.46
C GLY A 94 -17.29 7.07 -0.29
N PHE A 95 -17.23 6.85 -1.60
CA PHE A 95 -18.40 6.53 -2.41
C PHE A 95 -18.05 5.53 -3.50
N GLY A 96 -18.94 4.57 -3.74
CA GLY A 96 -18.79 3.56 -4.79
C GLY A 96 -18.55 4.17 -6.17
N TRP A 97 -17.74 3.48 -6.97
CA TRP A 97 -17.50 3.85 -8.36
C TRP A 97 -18.72 3.51 -9.22
N ASP A 98 -19.15 4.43 -10.08
CA ASP A 98 -20.18 4.13 -11.07
C ASP A 98 -19.58 3.33 -12.23
N SER A 99 -19.95 2.05 -12.32
CA SER A 99 -19.44 1.07 -13.29
C SER A 99 -19.80 1.37 -14.74
N ASN A 100 -20.73 2.30 -15.01
CA ASN A 100 -20.96 2.79 -16.36
C ASN A 100 -19.77 3.59 -16.91
N ASN A 101 -18.76 3.85 -16.06
CA ASN A 101 -17.42 4.33 -16.39
C ASN A 101 -17.38 5.59 -17.27
N THR A 102 -18.37 6.48 -17.10
CA THR A 102 -18.29 7.79 -17.72
C THR A 102 -17.55 8.74 -16.80
N ALA A 103 -16.64 9.53 -17.36
CA ALA A 103 -15.99 10.62 -16.62
C ALA A 103 -17.03 11.57 -16.00
N ALA A 104 -18.16 11.79 -16.67
CA ALA A 104 -19.25 12.63 -16.22
C ALA A 104 -19.93 12.11 -14.93
N SER A 105 -20.28 10.83 -14.86
CA SER A 105 -20.97 10.27 -13.67
C SER A 105 -20.03 10.11 -12.46
N ASN A 106 -18.73 10.01 -12.71
CA ASN A 106 -17.71 9.92 -11.67
C ASN A 106 -16.98 11.24 -11.37
N ILE A 107 -17.36 12.36 -11.97
CA ILE A 107 -16.57 13.61 -11.95
C ILE A 107 -16.28 14.14 -10.53
N ASN A 108 -17.13 13.84 -9.54
CA ASN A 108 -16.92 14.20 -8.13
C ASN A 108 -15.79 13.39 -7.45
N ARG A 109 -15.38 12.29 -8.06
CA ARG A 109 -14.35 11.33 -7.60
C ARG A 109 -13.04 11.47 -8.38
N LEU A 110 -12.99 12.40 -9.32
CA LEU A 110 -11.83 12.69 -10.14
C LEU A 110 -11.08 13.89 -9.58
N PHE A 111 -9.76 13.81 -9.53
CA PHE A 111 -8.90 14.86 -9.01
C PHE A 111 -7.64 15.04 -9.86
N TRP A 112 -7.24 16.29 -10.07
CA TRP A 112 -5.90 16.61 -10.55
C TRP A 112 -4.91 16.63 -9.39
N LEU A 113 -3.69 16.15 -9.67
CA LEU A 113 -2.58 16.16 -8.74
C LEU A 113 -1.55 17.19 -9.20
N ASN A 114 -1.51 18.34 -8.53
CA ASN A 114 -0.57 19.40 -8.88
C ASN A 114 0.68 19.27 -8.00
N PRO A 115 1.87 19.03 -8.58
CA PRO A 115 3.09 18.82 -7.81
C PRO A 115 3.55 20.12 -7.12
N LYS A 116 4.04 19.98 -5.88
CA LYS A 116 4.56 21.08 -5.04
C LYS A 116 5.96 20.80 -4.50
N GLY A 117 6.57 19.68 -4.89
CA GLY A 117 7.86 19.19 -4.44
C GLY A 117 7.94 17.68 -4.60
N ASP A 118 9.03 17.08 -4.13
CA ASP A 118 9.19 15.63 -4.22
C ASP A 118 8.11 14.91 -3.41
N ASN A 119 7.26 14.15 -4.10
CA ASN A 119 6.10 13.44 -3.54
C ASN A 119 5.03 14.31 -2.89
N VAL A 120 5.08 15.65 -2.98
CA VAL A 120 4.09 16.55 -2.38
C VAL A 120 3.16 17.09 -3.46
N PHE A 121 1.86 17.02 -3.20
CA PHE A 121 0.82 17.46 -4.14
C PHE A 121 -0.28 18.26 -3.44
N THR A 122 -0.87 19.21 -4.15
CA THR A 122 -2.26 19.62 -3.87
C THR A 122 -3.19 18.74 -4.70
N ILE A 123 -4.27 18.24 -4.08
CA ILE A 123 -5.26 17.38 -4.72
C ILE A 123 -6.49 18.24 -5.04
N ILE A 124 -6.77 18.48 -6.32
CA ILE A 124 -7.84 19.39 -6.77
C ILE A 124 -8.98 18.57 -7.38
N ASN A 125 -10.19 18.69 -6.84
CA ASN A 125 -11.34 18.02 -7.41
C ASN A 125 -11.69 18.59 -8.79
N VAL A 126 -11.91 17.71 -9.77
CA VAL A 126 -12.12 18.10 -11.18
C VAL A 126 -13.40 18.92 -11.35
N LYS A 127 -14.51 18.54 -10.69
CA LYS A 127 -15.79 19.23 -10.87
C LYS A 127 -15.81 20.61 -10.22
N SER A 128 -15.35 20.69 -8.98
CA SER A 128 -15.52 21.89 -8.16
C SER A 128 -14.34 22.87 -8.23
N GLY A 129 -13.16 22.40 -8.62
CA GLY A 129 -11.91 23.16 -8.52
C GLY A 129 -11.42 23.38 -7.08
N THR A 130 -12.09 22.82 -6.07
CA THR A 130 -11.66 22.92 -4.67
C THR A 130 -10.54 21.92 -4.36
N ALA A 131 -9.68 22.29 -3.41
CA ALA A 131 -8.60 21.45 -2.91
C ALA A 131 -9.06 20.56 -1.76
N VAL A 132 -8.51 19.35 -1.68
CA VAL A 132 -8.59 18.50 -0.50
C VAL A 132 -7.78 19.15 0.63
N ASP A 133 -8.45 19.48 1.73
CA ASP A 133 -7.95 20.30 2.83
C ASP A 133 -8.15 19.60 4.18
N LEU A 134 -7.10 19.54 4.99
CA LEU A 134 -7.19 19.16 6.40
C LEU A 134 -7.87 20.28 7.20
N ARG A 135 -9.10 20.04 7.63
CA ARG A 135 -9.94 21.05 8.28
C ARG A 135 -9.21 21.72 9.44
N LYS A 136 -9.00 23.04 9.31
CA LYS A 136 -8.31 23.91 10.29
C LYS A 136 -6.87 23.49 10.63
N GLY A 137 -6.30 22.51 9.93
CA GLY A 137 -4.97 21.95 10.26
C GLY A 137 -4.92 21.24 11.62
N ASP A 138 -6.06 20.77 12.12
CA ASP A 138 -6.15 20.06 13.40
C ASP A 138 -5.51 18.67 13.28
N SER A 139 -4.71 18.28 14.27
CA SER A 139 -3.98 17.02 14.31
C SER A 139 -4.73 15.89 15.03
N SER A 140 -5.93 16.16 15.53
CA SER A 140 -6.72 15.17 16.26
C SER A 140 -7.18 14.04 15.35
N ASN A 141 -7.10 12.80 15.82
CA ASN A 141 -7.66 11.64 15.11
C ASN A 141 -9.16 11.85 14.85
N GLY A 142 -9.58 11.60 13.62
CA GLY A 142 -10.95 11.83 13.19
C GLY A 142 -11.24 13.25 12.71
N THR A 143 -10.23 14.13 12.62
CA THR A 143 -10.41 15.44 11.99
C THR A 143 -10.83 15.27 10.53
N ASP A 144 -11.93 15.91 10.16
CA ASP A 144 -12.49 15.87 8.81
C ASP A 144 -11.47 16.33 7.75
N VAL A 145 -11.51 15.67 6.60
CA VAL A 145 -10.93 16.17 5.35
C VAL A 145 -12.05 16.74 4.49
N ILE A 146 -11.86 17.95 3.99
CA ILE A 146 -12.90 18.76 3.33
C ILE A 146 -12.43 19.33 1.99
N GLY A 147 -13.35 19.71 1.12
CA GLY A 147 -13.12 20.57 -0.02
C GLY A 147 -13.06 22.01 0.45
N TYR A 148 -12.03 22.73 0.05
CA TYR A 148 -11.86 24.15 0.36
C TYR A 148 -11.26 24.89 -0.83
N CYS A 149 -11.48 26.20 -0.94
CA CYS A 149 -10.88 26.99 -2.01
C CYS A 149 -9.35 26.77 -2.06
N ALA A 150 -8.83 26.51 -3.26
CA ALA A 150 -7.43 26.15 -3.46
C ALA A 150 -6.51 27.35 -3.13
N GLN A 151 -5.45 27.10 -2.37
CA GLN A 151 -4.49 28.10 -1.92
C GLN A 151 -3.05 27.59 -2.12
N GLU A 152 -2.19 28.42 -2.69
CA GLU A 152 -0.88 27.96 -3.18
C GLU A 152 0.10 27.47 -2.10
N CYS A 153 0.05 28.06 -0.89
CA CYS A 153 1.01 27.77 0.19
C CYS A 153 0.34 27.26 1.49
N ASN A 154 -0.91 26.82 1.43
CA ASN A 154 -1.61 26.32 2.60
C ASN A 154 -1.20 24.87 2.89
N LYS A 155 -0.45 24.65 3.99
CA LYS A 155 0.01 23.32 4.41
C LYS A 155 -1.14 22.33 4.66
N ASN A 156 -2.35 22.80 4.97
CA ASN A 156 -3.51 21.93 5.12
C ASN A 156 -3.91 21.24 3.80
N GLN A 157 -3.53 21.83 2.65
CA GLN A 157 -3.84 21.34 1.30
C GLN A 157 -2.66 20.62 0.64
N LEU A 158 -1.56 20.40 1.39
CA LEU A 158 -0.36 19.74 0.90
C LEU A 158 -0.28 18.31 1.44
N TRP A 159 -0.28 17.36 0.51
CA TRP A 159 -0.34 15.94 0.79
C TRP A 159 0.89 15.23 0.23
N VAL A 160 1.52 14.42 1.08
CA VAL A 160 2.66 13.58 0.72
C VAL A 160 2.13 12.23 0.25
N PHE A 161 2.50 11.85 -0.97
CA PHE A 161 2.19 10.56 -1.59
C PHE A 161 3.37 9.62 -1.44
N GLN A 162 3.22 8.63 -0.58
CA GLN A 162 4.22 7.60 -0.39
C GLN A 162 3.78 6.34 -1.13
N ARG A 163 4.53 5.96 -2.16
CA ARG A 163 4.27 4.73 -2.92
C ARG A 163 4.63 3.51 -2.07
N LEU A 164 3.68 2.60 -1.93
CA LEU A 164 3.80 1.38 -1.13
C LEU A 164 3.87 0.10 -1.96
N SER A 165 3.52 0.17 -3.24
CA SER A 165 3.60 -0.98 -4.15
C SER A 165 4.76 -0.89 -5.13
N LEU A 166 5.36 -2.04 -5.42
CA LEU A 166 6.35 -2.23 -6.48
C LEU A 166 5.76 -3.07 -7.62
N SER A 167 6.22 -2.81 -8.83
CA SER A 167 5.99 -3.69 -9.99
C SER A 167 6.85 -4.95 -9.87
N SER A 168 6.48 -6.00 -10.59
CA SER A 168 7.30 -7.21 -10.69
C SER A 168 8.71 -6.93 -11.22
N GLY A 169 8.86 -5.97 -12.12
CA GLY A 169 10.16 -5.53 -12.65
C GLY A 169 11.03 -4.84 -11.59
N GLU A 170 10.45 -3.97 -10.76
CA GLU A 170 11.17 -3.34 -9.63
C GLU A 170 11.59 -4.38 -8.58
N ILE A 171 10.75 -5.38 -8.31
CA ILE A 171 11.09 -6.48 -7.39
C ILE A 171 12.19 -7.35 -7.99
N ASN A 172 12.10 -7.69 -9.27
CA ASN A 172 13.12 -8.47 -9.95
C ASN A 172 14.47 -7.75 -9.92
N ALA A 173 14.49 -6.44 -10.18
CA ALA A 173 15.70 -5.62 -10.09
C ALA A 173 16.28 -5.61 -8.66
N ALA A 174 15.43 -5.54 -7.63
CA ALA A 174 15.88 -5.61 -6.24
C ALA A 174 16.47 -6.99 -5.90
N LEU A 175 15.85 -8.08 -6.38
CA LEU A 175 16.37 -9.44 -6.21
C LEU A 175 17.70 -9.63 -6.93
N SER A 176 17.85 -9.18 -8.18
CA SER A 176 19.12 -9.31 -8.91
C SER A 176 20.32 -8.63 -8.22
N GLY A 177 20.07 -7.68 -7.32
CA GLY A 177 21.10 -7.03 -6.51
C GLY A 177 21.60 -7.85 -5.30
N LEU A 178 20.92 -8.93 -4.92
CA LEU A 178 21.27 -9.75 -3.76
C LEU A 178 22.11 -10.96 -4.17
N PRO A 179 23.24 -11.25 -3.51
CA PRO A 179 24.05 -12.44 -3.79
C PRO A 179 23.23 -13.74 -3.79
N LEU A 180 22.30 -13.87 -2.83
CA LEU A 180 21.45 -15.05 -2.68
C LEU A 180 20.56 -15.35 -3.88
N THR A 181 20.28 -14.37 -4.73
CA THR A 181 19.37 -14.50 -5.86
C THR A 181 20.03 -14.23 -7.21
N GLN A 182 21.38 -14.20 -7.28
CA GLN A 182 22.12 -14.00 -8.53
C GLN A 182 22.07 -15.23 -9.44
N ASP A 183 22.09 -16.43 -8.87
CA ASP A 183 22.13 -17.70 -9.61
C ASP A 183 20.84 -18.53 -9.49
N THR A 184 19.71 -17.89 -9.19
CA THR A 184 18.43 -18.61 -9.10
C THR A 184 18.07 -19.21 -10.44
N GLY A 185 18.20 -20.54 -10.54
CA GLY A 185 17.94 -21.29 -11.77
C GLY A 185 16.52 -21.10 -12.32
N VAL A 186 15.54 -20.77 -11.45
CA VAL A 186 14.17 -20.43 -11.85
C VAL A 186 13.55 -19.36 -10.92
N SER A 187 13.04 -18.27 -11.50
CA SER A 187 12.18 -17.30 -10.82
C SER A 187 10.79 -17.29 -11.46
N HIS A 188 9.74 -17.42 -10.65
CA HIS A 188 8.36 -17.37 -11.11
C HIS A 188 7.66 -16.13 -10.55
N ILE A 189 7.35 -15.20 -11.46
CA ILE A 189 6.60 -13.98 -11.20
C ILE A 189 5.11 -14.30 -11.38
N MET A 190 4.32 -14.17 -10.32
CA MET A 190 2.90 -14.53 -10.34
C MET A 190 1.97 -13.35 -10.63
N ASP A 191 2.39 -12.12 -10.31
CA ASP A 191 1.59 -10.91 -10.44
C ASP A 191 2.40 -9.74 -11.00
N LYS A 192 1.72 -8.67 -11.43
CA LYS A 192 2.37 -7.50 -12.05
C LYS A 192 2.73 -6.41 -11.04
N GLN A 193 2.03 -6.36 -9.91
CA GLN A 193 2.17 -5.30 -8.92
C GLN A 193 1.85 -5.82 -7.52
N TYR A 194 2.71 -5.50 -6.57
CA TYR A 194 2.64 -6.01 -5.22
C TYR A 194 2.67 -4.86 -4.22
N LEU A 195 1.72 -4.85 -3.29
CA LEU A 195 1.78 -4.05 -2.08
C LEU A 195 2.82 -4.65 -1.13
N CYS A 196 3.83 -3.85 -0.80
CA CYS A 196 4.84 -4.20 0.20
C CYS A 196 4.29 -3.82 1.57
N LEU A 197 3.98 -4.82 2.40
CA LEU A 197 3.43 -4.59 3.74
C LEU A 197 4.53 -4.12 4.70
N PRO A 198 4.24 -3.21 5.64
CA PRO A 198 5.19 -2.85 6.67
C PRO A 198 5.43 -4.03 7.63
N ARG A 199 6.62 -4.09 8.24
CA ARG A 199 7.01 -5.19 9.14
C ARG A 199 5.99 -5.48 10.24
N GLY A 200 5.39 -4.44 10.83
CA GLY A 200 4.39 -4.60 11.88
C GLY A 200 3.12 -5.35 11.42
N VAL A 201 2.66 -5.11 10.18
CA VAL A 201 1.52 -5.82 9.59
C VAL A 201 1.89 -7.28 9.33
N ILE A 202 3.09 -7.53 8.78
CA ILE A 202 3.61 -8.88 8.53
C ILE A 202 3.70 -9.68 9.84
N ASN A 203 4.28 -9.09 10.89
CA ASN A 203 4.38 -9.71 12.21
C ASN A 203 3.00 -10.03 12.81
N THR A 204 2.00 -9.19 12.57
CA THR A 204 0.62 -9.43 13.03
C THR A 204 -0.04 -10.58 12.27
N ILE A 205 0.17 -10.66 10.96
CA ILE A 205 -0.27 -11.81 10.15
C ILE A 205 0.40 -13.07 10.69
N TYR A 206 1.72 -13.05 10.86
CA TYR A 206 2.52 -14.15 11.37
C TYR A 206 2.01 -14.66 12.73
N ALA A 207 1.79 -13.74 13.69
CA ALA A 207 1.27 -14.09 15.01
C ALA A 207 -0.09 -14.82 14.93
N GLY A 208 -0.92 -14.48 13.94
CA GLY A 208 -2.20 -15.14 13.69
C GLY A 208 -2.11 -16.50 12.96
N THR A 209 -0.93 -16.96 12.55
CA THR A 209 -0.75 -18.24 11.84
C THR A 209 -0.62 -19.45 12.74
N GLY A 210 -0.17 -19.26 13.99
CA GLY A 210 0.22 -20.36 14.88
C GLY A 210 1.58 -20.99 14.58
N LEU A 211 2.28 -20.58 13.50
CA LEU A 211 3.56 -21.16 13.08
C LEU A 211 4.64 -21.08 14.17
N ALA A 212 4.64 -20.02 14.99
CA ALA A 212 5.60 -19.86 16.09
C ALA A 212 5.58 -21.01 17.11
N THR A 213 4.45 -21.72 17.21
CA THR A 213 4.26 -22.86 18.11
C THR A 213 4.16 -24.20 17.39
N THR A 214 4.19 -24.20 16.06
CA THR A 214 4.15 -25.44 15.27
C THR A 214 5.50 -26.13 15.38
N ALA A 215 5.49 -27.43 15.72
CA ALA A 215 6.71 -28.21 15.80
C ALA A 215 7.21 -28.56 14.39
N TRP A 216 8.50 -28.34 14.15
CA TRP A 216 9.17 -28.87 12.97
C TRP A 216 9.15 -30.41 13.02
N ARG A 217 8.79 -31.04 11.92
CA ARG A 217 8.75 -32.49 11.76
C ARG A 217 9.29 -32.84 10.39
N GLN A 218 10.32 -33.69 10.39
CA GLN A 218 10.98 -34.13 9.17
C GLN A 218 9.97 -34.51 8.09
N GLU A 219 10.09 -33.89 6.91
CA GLU A 219 9.30 -34.08 5.67
C GLU A 219 7.81 -33.74 5.76
N ILE A 220 7.13 -34.07 6.86
CA ILE A 220 5.67 -33.89 6.97
C ILE A 220 5.26 -32.46 7.36
N PHE A 221 6.17 -31.72 8.00
CA PHE A 221 6.01 -30.32 8.33
C PHE A 221 7.37 -29.68 8.60
N ASP A 222 8.17 -29.51 7.55
CA ASP A 222 9.53 -28.95 7.62
C ASP A 222 9.65 -27.59 6.91
N CYS A 223 10.84 -27.18 6.51
CA CYS A 223 11.11 -25.77 6.19
C CYS A 223 10.21 -25.18 5.09
N ASP A 224 9.92 -25.94 4.04
CA ASP A 224 9.07 -25.49 2.95
C ASP A 224 7.61 -25.41 3.36
N ASP A 225 7.11 -26.30 4.21
CA ASP A 225 5.75 -26.19 4.75
C ASP A 225 5.54 -24.91 5.55
N PHE A 226 6.51 -24.53 6.40
CA PHE A 226 6.44 -23.27 7.14
C PHE A 226 6.46 -22.06 6.19
N ALA A 227 7.38 -22.04 5.22
CA ALA A 227 7.53 -20.93 4.28
C ALA A 227 6.32 -20.78 3.34
N PHE A 228 5.77 -21.90 2.87
CA PHE A 228 4.58 -21.91 2.03
C PHE A 228 3.33 -21.51 2.83
N SER A 229 3.20 -21.98 4.07
CA SER A 229 2.13 -21.59 5.00
C SER A 229 2.14 -20.10 5.29
N MET A 230 3.32 -19.50 5.47
CA MET A 230 3.44 -18.05 5.67
C MET A 230 3.05 -17.26 4.42
N LYS A 231 3.47 -17.69 3.20
CA LYS A 231 3.02 -17.06 1.95
C LYS A 231 1.50 -17.12 1.81
N ALA A 232 0.89 -18.28 2.08
CA ALA A 232 -0.56 -18.47 2.07
C ALA A 232 -1.28 -17.61 3.13
N ALA A 233 -0.69 -17.46 4.32
CA ALA A 233 -1.22 -16.61 5.38
C ALA A 233 -1.24 -15.13 4.95
N VAL A 234 -0.17 -14.63 4.33
CA VAL A 234 -0.13 -13.26 3.81
C VAL A 234 -1.17 -13.08 2.71
N ALA A 235 -1.24 -13.98 1.72
CA ALA A 235 -2.23 -13.89 0.65
C ALA A 235 -3.67 -13.90 1.18
N SER A 236 -4.00 -14.83 2.09
CA SER A 236 -5.33 -14.94 2.67
C SER A 236 -5.67 -13.83 3.67
N SER A 237 -4.68 -13.11 4.20
CA SER A 237 -4.90 -11.99 5.13
C SER A 237 -5.77 -10.90 4.52
N ALA A 238 -5.64 -10.62 3.23
CA ALA A 238 -6.49 -9.65 2.52
C ALA A 238 -7.99 -10.01 2.58
N ASN A 239 -8.31 -11.31 2.54
CA ASN A 239 -9.70 -11.78 2.67
C ASN A 239 -10.18 -11.74 4.13
N LYS A 240 -9.30 -12.05 5.09
CA LYS A 240 -9.61 -12.02 6.53
C LYS A 240 -9.76 -10.59 7.07
N TRP A 241 -8.96 -9.65 6.55
CA TRP A 241 -8.97 -8.23 6.88
C TRP A 241 -9.56 -7.47 5.70
N PRO A 242 -10.89 -7.52 5.53
CA PRO A 242 -11.59 -7.45 4.24
C PRO A 242 -11.11 -6.30 3.35
N VAL A 243 -10.11 -6.58 2.51
CA VAL A 243 -9.64 -5.72 1.43
C VAL A 243 -10.60 -5.91 0.27
N ARG A 244 -11.23 -4.82 -0.17
CA ARG A 244 -12.25 -4.83 -1.23
C ARG A 244 -11.73 -4.27 -2.55
N ALA A 245 -10.69 -3.45 -2.52
CA ALA A 245 -10.03 -2.99 -3.74
C ALA A 245 -9.26 -4.14 -4.43
N ASN A 246 -9.05 -4.01 -5.74
CA ASN A 246 -8.38 -5.03 -6.56
C ASN A 246 -7.26 -4.43 -7.45
N GLY A 247 -6.58 -5.31 -8.18
CA GLY A 247 -5.53 -4.96 -9.16
C GLY A 247 -4.13 -4.82 -8.57
N PHE A 248 -3.87 -5.47 -7.43
CA PHE A 248 -2.55 -5.65 -6.82
C PHE A 248 -2.55 -6.95 -6.01
N ALA A 249 -1.36 -7.51 -5.77
CA ALA A 249 -1.13 -8.63 -4.86
C ALA A 249 -0.45 -8.16 -3.56
N LEU A 250 -0.41 -9.00 -2.53
CA LEU A 250 0.43 -8.76 -1.34
C LEU A 250 1.80 -9.41 -1.54
N LEU A 251 2.88 -8.66 -1.37
CA LEU A 251 4.22 -9.23 -1.50
C LEU A 251 4.51 -10.19 -0.35
N ALA A 252 4.73 -11.46 -0.67
CA ALA A 252 5.29 -12.46 0.22
C ALA A 252 6.10 -13.45 -0.61
N GLY A 253 7.42 -13.25 -0.61
CA GLY A 253 8.34 -14.09 -1.32
C GLY A 253 8.50 -15.47 -0.67
N PHE A 254 8.75 -16.46 -1.50
CA PHE A 254 9.20 -17.79 -1.10
C PHE A 254 10.54 -18.03 -1.79
N ILE A 255 11.53 -18.53 -1.05
CA ILE A 255 12.82 -18.92 -1.58
C ILE A 255 13.25 -20.27 -1.03
N VAL A 256 13.83 -21.11 -1.89
CA VAL A 256 14.63 -22.29 -1.50
C VAL A 256 16.08 -21.96 -1.75
N ALA A 257 16.92 -22.12 -0.72
CA ALA A 257 18.33 -21.80 -0.81
C ALA A 257 19.21 -22.86 -0.13
N THR A 258 20.47 -22.93 -0.55
CA THR A 258 21.47 -23.83 0.01
C THR A 258 22.65 -23.09 0.62
N LYS A 259 23.33 -23.81 1.51
CA LYS A 259 24.70 -23.57 1.96
C LYS A 259 25.37 -24.95 2.11
N PRO A 260 26.69 -25.05 2.39
CA PRO A 260 27.34 -26.34 2.53
C PRO A 260 26.59 -27.28 3.48
N ASN A 261 26.17 -28.45 2.96
CA ASN A 261 25.45 -29.51 3.67
C ASN A 261 24.05 -29.14 4.20
N SER A 262 23.39 -28.09 3.69
CA SER A 262 22.02 -27.73 4.10
C SER A 262 21.23 -27.07 2.97
N CYS A 263 19.97 -27.48 2.82
CA CYS A 263 18.94 -26.81 2.03
C CYS A 263 17.87 -26.29 3.00
N HIS A 264 17.27 -25.13 2.70
CA HIS A 264 16.25 -24.53 3.54
C HIS A 264 15.31 -23.65 2.73
N ALA A 265 14.06 -23.58 3.15
CA ALA A 265 13.07 -22.69 2.59
C ALA A 265 12.64 -21.64 3.62
N PHE A 266 12.49 -20.39 3.16
CA PHE A 266 12.08 -19.26 3.99
C PHE A 266 11.41 -18.18 3.14
N ASN A 267 10.90 -17.14 3.80
CA ASN A 267 10.22 -16.05 3.13
C ASN A 267 11.14 -14.84 2.97
N TRP A 268 10.70 -13.92 2.11
CA TRP A 268 11.31 -12.60 2.01
C TRP A 268 10.26 -11.54 1.69
N PHE A 269 10.57 -10.31 2.05
CA PHE A 269 9.69 -9.16 1.88
C PHE A 269 10.50 -7.95 1.48
N TYR A 270 9.86 -7.00 0.78
CA TYR A 270 10.42 -5.67 0.63
C TYR A 270 9.87 -4.77 1.74
N LEU A 271 10.75 -4.11 2.47
CA LEU A 271 10.43 -3.16 3.53
C LEU A 271 10.77 -1.75 3.06
N HIS A 272 9.83 -0.82 3.16
CA HIS A 272 10.06 0.57 2.80
C HIS A 272 10.90 1.25 3.87
N GLY A 273 11.81 2.15 3.48
CA GLY A 273 12.76 2.73 4.42
C GLY A 273 12.15 3.48 5.59
N GLU A 274 10.97 4.07 5.42
CA GLU A 274 10.23 4.72 6.50
C GLU A 274 9.50 3.77 7.47
N ASP A 275 9.52 2.47 7.19
CA ASP A 275 9.16 1.41 8.14
C ASP A 275 10.39 0.90 8.91
N GLU A 276 11.59 1.36 8.54
CA GLU A 276 12.88 0.89 9.04
C GLU A 276 13.61 1.95 9.86
N ALA A 277 14.31 1.51 10.91
CA ALA A 277 15.00 2.41 11.85
C ALA A 277 16.14 3.22 11.19
N ASP A 278 16.73 2.70 10.11
CA ASP A 278 17.82 3.33 9.36
C ASP A 278 17.35 4.12 8.13
N GLY A 279 16.05 4.19 7.88
CA GLY A 279 15.47 4.94 6.77
C GLY A 279 15.64 4.32 5.38
N LYS A 280 16.18 3.10 5.25
CA LYS A 280 16.54 2.50 3.95
C LYS A 280 15.60 1.39 3.54
N GLY A 281 15.02 1.51 2.33
CA GLY A 281 14.19 0.46 1.75
C GLY A 281 15.05 -0.69 1.21
N ARG A 282 14.65 -1.94 1.48
CA ARG A 282 15.41 -3.13 1.09
C ARG A 282 14.54 -4.40 1.13
N LEU A 283 15.06 -5.44 0.50
CA LEU A 283 14.60 -6.80 0.73
C LEU A 283 15.19 -7.34 2.04
N GLU A 284 14.36 -8.03 2.81
CA GLU A 284 14.79 -8.78 4.01
C GLU A 284 14.14 -10.15 4.04
N PHE A 285 14.83 -11.10 4.66
CA PHE A 285 14.42 -12.49 4.79
C PHE A 285 13.74 -12.72 6.12
N PHE A 286 12.79 -13.66 6.13
CA PHE A 286 11.96 -13.99 7.27
C PHE A 286 11.94 -15.49 7.48
N GLU A 287 12.33 -15.93 8.67
CA GLU A 287 12.30 -17.32 9.13
C GLU A 287 10.95 -17.61 9.81
N PRO A 288 10.01 -18.27 9.10
CA PRO A 288 8.66 -18.53 9.59
C PRO A 288 8.61 -19.51 10.78
N GLN A 289 9.61 -20.37 10.99
CA GLN A 289 9.63 -21.29 12.12
C GLN A 289 9.76 -20.56 13.47
N ARG A 290 10.37 -19.37 13.48
CA ARG A 290 10.70 -18.63 14.70
C ARG A 290 10.32 -17.16 14.68
N GLY A 291 9.81 -16.65 13.55
CA GLY A 291 9.42 -15.26 13.39
C GLY A 291 10.61 -14.30 13.39
N ARG A 292 11.75 -14.73 12.83
CA ARG A 292 13.00 -13.95 12.85
C ARG A 292 13.25 -13.30 11.50
N TRP A 293 13.79 -12.08 11.55
CA TRP A 293 14.21 -11.32 10.37
C TRP A 293 15.73 -11.40 10.22
N ASP A 294 16.21 -11.43 8.97
CA ASP A 294 17.64 -11.35 8.66
C ASP A 294 17.86 -10.68 7.29
N VAL A 295 18.90 -9.87 7.20
CA VAL A 295 19.23 -9.12 5.97
C VAL A 295 20.10 -9.93 5.00
N ASN A 296 20.72 -11.02 5.46
CA ASN A 296 21.70 -11.81 4.73
C ASN A 296 21.22 -13.25 4.43
N GLY A 297 19.91 -13.50 4.52
CA GLY A 297 19.31 -14.80 4.22
C GLY A 297 19.81 -15.92 5.12
N PHE A 298 20.11 -15.64 6.40
CA PHE A 298 20.54 -16.61 7.40
C PHE A 298 21.83 -17.38 7.04
N GLY A 299 22.68 -16.76 6.22
CA GLY A 299 23.93 -17.34 5.74
C GLY A 299 23.75 -18.42 4.67
N TYR A 300 22.56 -18.55 4.07
CA TYR A 300 22.38 -19.24 2.81
C TYR A 300 22.96 -18.38 1.68
N THR A 301 23.58 -19.00 0.68
CA THR A 301 24.33 -18.29 -0.37
C THR A 301 23.78 -18.54 -1.77
N ASP A 302 23.16 -19.70 -2.00
CA ASP A 302 22.74 -20.09 -3.35
C ASP A 302 21.23 -20.32 -3.37
N GLY A 303 20.48 -19.35 -3.88
CA GLY A 303 19.04 -19.49 -4.11
C GLY A 303 18.77 -20.31 -5.38
N HIS A 304 17.81 -21.22 -5.33
CA HIS A 304 17.49 -22.13 -6.45
C HIS A 304 16.11 -21.86 -7.05
N LEU A 305 15.16 -21.43 -6.22
CA LEU A 305 13.79 -21.17 -6.60
C LEU A 305 13.31 -19.91 -5.89
N VAL A 306 12.80 -18.95 -6.66
CA VAL A 306 12.16 -17.74 -6.13
C VAL A 306 10.75 -17.63 -6.68
N ILE A 307 9.76 -17.50 -5.80
CA ILE A 307 8.36 -17.33 -6.18
C ILE A 307 7.82 -16.11 -5.45
N TYR A 308 7.18 -15.19 -6.18
CA TYR A 308 6.47 -14.07 -5.57
C TYR A 308 5.18 -13.77 -6.28
#